data_AF-A0A852JQH0-F1
#
_entry.id   AF-A0A852JQH0-F1
#
_cell.length_a   1.000
_cell.length_b   1.000
_cell.length_c   1.000
_cell.angle_alpha   90.00
_cell.angle_beta   90.00
_cell.angle_gamma   90.00
#
_symmetry.space_group_name_H-M   'P 1'
#
loop_
_entity.id
_entity.type
_entity.pdbx_description
1 polymer ?
#
loop_
_entity_poly.entity_id
_entity_poly.type
_entity_poly.pdbx_seq_one_letter_code
_entity_poly.pdbx_strand_id
1 'polypeptide(L)'
;MEVVPAWAPAVGFTLLPHAGGLLGGNITKREIPTWYQTLQKPSWCPPNWMFAPVWGTLYTSMGYGSYLVWKELGGFNEKSVVPLGLYAGNLALNWAWTPIFFGAHKMGW
;
A
#
# COMPACT_ATOMS: atom_id res chain seq x y z
N MET A 1 -29.96 13.66 -9.96
CA MET A 1 -29.18 12.67 -9.19
C MET A 1 -27.95 12.37 -10.03
N GLU A 2 -26.77 12.79 -9.59
CA GLU A 2 -25.54 12.55 -10.36
C GLU A 2 -25.33 11.04 -10.50
N VAL A 3 -25.37 10.57 -11.73
CA VAL A 3 -25.12 9.16 -12.06
C VAL A 3 -23.63 8.96 -11.88
N VAL A 4 -23.23 8.47 -10.70
CA VAL A 4 -21.81 8.22 -10.42
C VAL A 4 -21.31 7.23 -11.47
N PRO A 5 -20.29 7.56 -12.28
CA PRO A 5 -19.84 6.68 -13.36
C PRO A 5 -19.36 5.35 -12.78
N ALA A 6 -19.63 4.24 -13.49
CA ALA A 6 -19.28 2.88 -13.03
C ALA A 6 -17.76 2.68 -12.76
N TRP A 7 -16.91 3.55 -13.29
CA TRP A 7 -15.46 3.57 -13.07
C TRP A 7 -15.03 4.36 -11.83
N ALA A 8 -15.87 5.25 -11.29
CA ALA A 8 -15.50 6.09 -10.15
C ALA A 8 -15.16 5.29 -8.88
N PRO A 9 -15.89 4.20 -8.53
CA PRO A 9 -15.49 3.34 -7.43
C PRO A 9 -14.14 2.66 -7.70
N ALA A 10 -13.91 2.17 -8.93
CA ALA A 10 -12.64 1.53 -9.30
C ALA A 10 -11.44 2.46 -9.10
N VAL A 11 -11.59 3.75 -9.43
CA VAL A 11 -10.57 4.77 -9.19
C VAL A 11 -10.37 5.00 -7.69
N GLY A 12 -11.45 5.08 -6.91
CA GLY A 12 -11.35 5.22 -5.46
C GLY A 12 -10.59 4.07 -4.79
N PHE A 13 -10.93 2.82 -5.14
CA PHE A 13 -10.27 1.62 -4.59
C PHE A 13 -8.81 1.48 -5.04
N THR A 14 -8.45 1.92 -6.25
CA THR A 14 -7.06 1.89 -6.74
C THR A 14 -6.18 3.00 -6.15
N LEU A 15 -6.74 4.18 -5.90
CA LEU A 15 -6.02 5.30 -5.29
C LEU A 15 -5.80 5.11 -3.79
N LEU A 16 -6.71 4.44 -3.10
CA LEU A 16 -6.65 4.30 -1.63
C LEU A 16 -5.33 3.67 -1.14
N PRO A 17 -4.82 2.55 -1.70
CA PRO A 17 -3.53 1.97 -1.31
C PRO A 17 -2.33 2.91 -1.49
N HIS A 18 -2.38 3.79 -2.48
CA HIS A 18 -1.31 4.74 -2.77
C HIS A 18 -1.17 5.81 -1.70
N ALA A 19 -2.23 6.09 -0.92
CA ALA A 19 -2.18 7.06 0.16
C ALA A 19 -1.10 6.70 1.20
N GLY A 20 -1.02 5.44 1.64
CA GLY A 20 0.03 5.02 2.57
C GLY A 20 1.42 5.00 1.93
N GLY A 21 1.53 4.71 0.63
CA GLY A 21 2.78 4.86 -0.11
C GLY A 21 3.29 6.31 -0.17
N LEU A 22 2.40 7.27 -0.36
CA LEU A 22 2.73 8.70 -0.36
C LEU A 22 3.09 9.20 1.04
N LEU A 23 2.30 8.84 2.05
CA LEU A 23 2.53 9.22 3.44
C LEU A 23 3.82 8.60 4.00
N GLY A 24 4.00 7.29 3.81
CA GLY A 24 5.22 6.58 4.18
C GLY A 24 6.44 7.01 3.36
N GLY A 25 6.24 7.34 2.08
CA GLY A 25 7.30 7.80 1.19
C GLY A 25 8.02 9.06 1.68
N ASN A 26 7.33 9.96 2.39
CA ASN A 26 7.97 11.13 3.00
C ASN A 26 8.95 10.77 4.13
N ILE A 27 8.64 9.72 4.90
CA ILE A 27 9.54 9.19 5.94
C ILE A 27 10.73 8.53 5.25
N THR A 28 10.46 7.61 4.33
CA THR A 28 11.48 6.85 3.61
C THR A 28 12.45 7.75 2.83
N LYS A 29 11.98 8.84 2.19
CA LYS A 29 12.86 9.80 1.48
C LYS A 29 13.87 10.48 2.40
N ARG A 30 13.52 10.74 3.67
CA ARG A 30 14.42 11.35 4.65
C ARG A 30 15.42 10.35 5.21
N GLU A 31 14.97 9.13 5.45
CA GLU A 31 15.76 8.08 6.12
C GLU A 31 16.65 7.28 5.16
N ILE A 32 16.33 7.25 3.85
CA ILE A 32 17.13 6.56 2.83
C ILE A 32 18.59 7.06 2.79
N PRO A 33 18.86 8.38 2.61
CA PRO A 33 20.22 8.87 2.47
C PRO A 33 20.99 8.93 3.80
N THR A 34 20.30 8.90 4.95
CA THR A 34 20.90 9.04 6.28
C THR A 34 21.13 7.68 6.93
N TRP A 35 20.06 7.03 7.38
CA TRP A 35 20.13 5.79 8.16
C TRP A 35 20.22 4.55 7.26
N TYR A 36 19.41 4.45 6.21
CA TYR A 36 19.36 3.24 5.38
C TYR A 36 20.67 2.98 4.61
N GLN A 37 21.47 4.01 4.36
CA GLN A 37 22.79 3.87 3.74
C GLN A 37 23.85 3.31 4.68
N THR A 38 23.73 3.49 6.00
CA THR A 38 24.70 2.96 6.97
C THR A 38 24.50 1.47 7.25
N LEU A 39 23.36 0.90 6.84
CA LEU A 39 23.05 -0.52 7.02
C LEU A 39 23.91 -1.40 6.12
N GLN A 40 24.43 -2.48 6.71
CA GLN A 40 25.07 -3.56 5.95
C GLN A 40 23.99 -4.32 5.18
N LYS A 41 23.90 -4.03 3.89
CA LYS A 41 22.95 -4.68 2.97
C LYS A 41 23.67 -5.78 2.19
N PRO A 42 23.01 -6.91 1.92
CA PRO A 42 23.56 -7.92 1.04
C PRO A 42 23.69 -7.39 -0.39
N SER A 43 24.61 -7.96 -1.16
CA SER A 43 24.91 -7.54 -2.55
C SER A 43 23.74 -7.70 -3.52
N TRP A 44 22.76 -8.53 -3.18
CA TRP A 44 21.53 -8.76 -3.96
C TRP A 44 20.38 -7.80 -3.61
N CYS A 45 20.60 -6.81 -2.74
CA CYS A 45 19.60 -5.80 -2.42
C CYS A 45 19.33 -4.91 -3.65
N PRO A 46 18.07 -4.78 -4.11
CA PRO A 46 17.74 -3.99 -5.28
C PRO A 46 18.00 -2.48 -5.04
N PRO A 47 18.30 -1.70 -6.10
CA PRO A 47 18.46 -0.25 -5.98
C PRO A 47 17.23 0.46 -5.41
N ASN A 48 17.45 1.52 -4.63
CA ASN A 48 16.39 2.30 -3.97
C ASN A 48 15.29 2.80 -4.92
N TRP A 49 15.63 3.15 -6.16
CA TRP A 49 14.66 3.65 -7.14
C TRP A 49 13.67 2.58 -7.60
N MET A 50 14.03 1.28 -7.54
CA MET A 50 13.16 0.18 -7.97
C MET A 50 11.96 -0.03 -7.05
N PHE A 51 12.06 0.41 -5.79
CA PHE A 51 10.95 0.29 -4.85
C PHE A 51 9.72 1.09 -5.29
N ALA A 52 9.91 2.28 -5.89
CA ALA A 52 8.79 3.11 -6.34
C ALA A 52 7.90 2.43 -7.41
N PRO A 53 8.43 1.92 -8.55
CA PRO A 53 7.61 1.23 -9.54
C PRO A 53 7.04 -0.11 -9.04
N VAL A 54 7.77 -0.84 -8.19
CA VAL A 54 7.28 -2.08 -7.59
C VAL A 54 6.07 -1.81 -6.70
N TRP A 55 6.17 -0.86 -5.77
CA TRP A 55 5.05 -0.49 -4.90
C TRP A 55 3.88 0.12 -5.67
N GLY A 56 4.14 0.94 -6.70
CA GLY A 56 3.08 1.46 -7.57
C GLY A 56 2.30 0.34 -8.26
N THR A 57 3.00 -0.67 -8.78
CA THR A 57 2.37 -1.84 -9.42
C THR A 57 1.57 -2.66 -8.41
N LEU A 58 2.14 -2.92 -7.24
CA LEU A 58 1.47 -3.68 -6.17
C LEU A 58 0.22 -2.97 -5.67
N TYR A 59 0.32 -1.68 -5.33
CA TYR A 59 -0.83 -0.90 -4.84
C TYR A 59 -1.94 -0.76 -5.87
N THR A 60 -1.59 -0.60 -7.15
CA THR A 60 -2.56 -0.61 -8.25
C THR A 60 -3.26 -1.96 -8.33
N SER A 61 -2.51 -3.06 -8.28
CA SER A 61 -3.05 -4.42 -8.36
C SER A 61 -3.95 -4.76 -7.17
N MET A 62 -3.53 -4.38 -5.96
CA MET A 62 -4.30 -4.56 -4.73
C MET A 62 -5.63 -3.80 -4.77
N GLY A 63 -5.59 -2.53 -5.17
CA GLY A 63 -6.80 -1.71 -5.25
C GLY A 63 -7.74 -2.15 -6.37
N TYR A 64 -7.20 -2.66 -7.48
CA TYR A 64 -8.02 -3.25 -8.54
C TYR A 64 -8.65 -4.57 -8.07
N GLY A 65 -7.90 -5.41 -7.36
CA GLY A 65 -8.41 -6.65 -6.78
C GLY A 65 -9.53 -6.41 -5.77
N SER A 66 -9.39 -5.41 -4.88
CA SER A 66 -10.45 -5.06 -3.92
C SER A 66 -11.69 -4.50 -4.61
N TYR A 67 -11.53 -3.73 -5.70
CA TYR A 67 -12.65 -3.31 -6.55
C TYR A 67 -13.38 -4.49 -7.20
N LEU A 68 -12.67 -5.48 -7.74
CA LEU A 68 -13.28 -6.67 -8.34
C LEU A 68 -14.11 -7.44 -7.31
N VAL A 69 -13.57 -7.64 -6.10
CA VAL A 69 -14.28 -8.28 -4.99
C VAL A 69 -15.54 -7.50 -4.61
N TRP A 70 -15.43 -6.18 -4.46
CA TRP A 70 -16.58 -5.31 -4.16
C TRP A 70 -17.65 -5.35 -5.25
N LYS A 71 -17.24 -5.34 -6.53
CA LYS A 71 -18.15 -5.39 -7.68
C LYS A 71 -18.88 -6.73 -7.77
N GLU A 72 -18.16 -7.84 -7.65
CA GLU A 72 -18.71 -9.20 -7.81
C GLU A 72 -19.66 -9.57 -6.66
N LEU A 73 -19.37 -9.09 -5.45
CA LEU A 73 -20.21 -9.35 -4.27
C LEU A 73 -21.42 -8.40 -4.15
N GLY A 74 -21.60 -7.50 -5.13
CA GLY A 74 -22.74 -6.60 -5.18
C GLY A 74 -22.68 -5.43 -4.20
N GLY A 75 -21.48 -4.96 -3.85
CA GLY A 75 -21.28 -3.83 -2.94
C GLY A 75 -20.88 -4.22 -1.52
N PHE A 76 -21.11 -3.32 -0.56
CA PHE A 76 -20.81 -3.52 0.85
C PHE A 76 -21.92 -4.35 1.53
N ASN A 77 -21.76 -5.67 1.48
CA ASN A 77 -22.74 -6.66 1.92
C ASN A 77 -22.08 -7.61 2.94
N GLU A 78 -22.85 -8.41 3.69
CA GLU A 78 -22.28 -9.37 4.67
C GLU A 78 -21.19 -10.28 4.07
N LYS A 79 -21.36 -10.67 2.80
CA LYS A 79 -20.39 -11.50 2.06
C LYS A 79 -19.09 -10.78 1.71
N SER A 80 -19.10 -9.44 1.57
CA SER A 80 -17.92 -8.64 1.24
C SER A 80 -17.18 -8.13 2.49
N VAL A 81 -17.82 -8.13 3.66
CA VAL A 81 -17.23 -7.64 4.91
C VAL A 81 -15.98 -8.43 5.29
N VAL A 82 -16.02 -9.75 5.21
CA VAL A 82 -14.87 -10.60 5.55
C VAL A 82 -13.67 -10.36 4.60
N PRO A 83 -13.80 -10.49 3.26
CA PRO A 83 -12.65 -10.32 2.38
C PRO A 83 -12.14 -8.87 2.35
N LEU A 84 -13.03 -7.86 2.35
CA LEU A 84 -12.60 -6.45 2.38
C LEU A 84 -12.02 -6.06 3.75
N GLY A 85 -12.51 -6.64 4.85
CA GLY A 85 -11.98 -6.44 6.19
C GLY A 85 -10.58 -7.03 6.36
N LEU A 86 -10.35 -8.25 5.87
CA LEU A 86 -9.02 -8.86 5.83
C LEU A 86 -8.05 -8.05 4.96
N TYR A 87 -8.51 -7.58 3.80
CA TYR A 87 -7.74 -6.68 2.95
C TYR A 87 -7.40 -5.36 3.66
N ALA A 88 -8.36 -4.73 4.33
CA ALA A 88 -8.13 -3.49 5.09
C ALA A 88 -7.12 -3.70 6.22
N GLY A 89 -7.21 -4.82 6.95
CA GLY A 89 -6.22 -5.20 7.96
C GLY A 89 -4.84 -5.42 7.36
N ASN A 90 -4.74 -6.13 6.24
CA ASN A 90 -3.48 -6.32 5.52
C ASN A 90 -2.87 -4.99 5.06
N LEU A 91 -3.68 -4.08 4.53
CA LEU A 91 -3.24 -2.76 4.09
C LEU A 91 -2.80 -1.88 5.26
N ALA A 92 -3.51 -1.92 6.39
CA ALA A 92 -3.13 -1.20 7.60
C ALA A 92 -1.77 -1.68 8.13
N LEU A 93 -1.55 -3.01 8.16
CA LEU A 93 -0.25 -3.59 8.52
C LEU A 93 0.84 -3.18 7.53
N ASN A 94 0.53 -3.17 6.23
CA ASN A 94 1.45 -2.71 5.19
C ASN A 94 1.88 -1.25 5.42
N TRP A 95 0.95 -0.37 5.74
CA TRP A 95 1.24 1.04 6.01
C TRP A 95 1.95 1.26 7.35
N ALA A 96 1.66 0.44 8.36
CA ALA A 96 2.32 0.51 9.67
C ALA A 96 3.81 0.12 9.60
N TRP A 97 4.22 -0.70 8.63
CA TRP A 97 5.61 -1.12 8.49
C TRP A 97 6.57 0.04 8.24
N THR A 98 6.22 0.98 7.35
CA THR A 98 7.11 2.12 7.01
C THR A 98 7.50 2.98 8.22
N PRO A 99 6.58 3.49 9.06
CA PRO A 99 6.95 4.27 10.24
C PRO A 99 7.65 3.42 11.32
N ILE A 100 7.35 2.12 11.44
CA ILE A 100 8.03 1.25 12.42
C ILE A 100 9.49 1.01 12.00
N PHE A 101 9.72 0.66 10.73
CA PHE A 101 11.04 0.32 10.22
C PHE A 101 11.90 1.56 10.01
N PHE A 102 11.43 2.54 9.22
CA PHE A 102 12.21 3.74 8.90
C PHE A 102 12.09 4.82 9.98
N GLY A 103 10.93 4.97 10.62
CA GLY A 103 10.74 6.01 11.64
C GLY A 103 11.30 5.64 13.01
N ALA A 104 11.11 4.40 13.46
CA ALA A 104 11.58 3.93 14.75
C ALA A 104 12.89 3.12 14.69
N HIS A 105 13.47 2.95 13.49
CA HIS A 105 14.69 2.16 13.23
C HIS A 105 14.66 0.74 13.84
N LYS A 106 13.46 0.17 14.00
CA LYS A 106 13.28 -1.17 14.56
C LYS A 106 13.37 -2.20 13.45
N MET A 107 14.56 -2.78 13.26
CA MET A 107 14.84 -3.76 12.22
C MET A 107 14.30 -5.17 12.54
N GLY A 108 13.72 -5.38 13.73
CA GLY A 108 13.48 -6.71 14.27
C GLY A 108 14.75 -7.28 14.90
N TRP A 109 14.59 -8.39 15.62
CA TRP A 109 15.67 -9.07 16.35
C TRP A 109 16.38 -10.06 15.44
#